data_AF-A0A7X9BYD1-F1
#
_entry.id   AF-A0A7X9BYD1-F1
#
_cell.length_a   1.000
_cell.length_b   1.000
_cell.length_c   1.000
_cell.angle_alpha   90.00
_cell.angle_beta   90.00
_cell.angle_gamma   90.00
#
_symmetry.space_group_name_H-M   'P 1'
#
loop_
_entity.id
_entity.type
_entity.pdbx_description
1 polymer ?
#
loop_
_entity_poly.entity_id
_entity_poly.type
_entity_poly.pdbx_seq_one_letter_code
_entity_poly.pdbx_strand_id
1 'polypeptide(L)'
;ISLSASPGEIKEKVRQMVTDPARIRKDDPGHPEVCVVYKFHQVYTPEVAEVESDCRGGKIGCVACKRHLAENLDKLLSPFRERRAQWEESGKVEKVLSEGAERAREVTRETMEEVREMMGLA
;
A
#
# COMPACT_ATOMS: atom_id res chain seq x y z
N ILE A 1 3.85 0.86 4.09
CA ILE A 1 4.26 -0.54 3.81
C ILE A 1 4.44 -0.65 2.30
N SER A 2 5.56 -1.21 1.81
CA SER A 2 5.79 -1.32 0.36
C SER A 2 4.81 -2.30 -0.29
N LEU A 3 4.47 -2.09 -1.57
CA LEU A 3 3.66 -3.05 -2.36
C LEU A 3 4.36 -4.41 -2.52
N SER A 4 5.69 -4.42 -2.48
CA SER A 4 6.50 -5.63 -2.58
C SER A 4 6.92 -6.20 -1.22
N ALA A 5 6.41 -5.65 -0.11
CA ALA A 5 6.83 -6.06 1.23
C ALA A 5 6.50 -7.53 1.48
N SER A 6 7.51 -8.30 1.92
CA SER A 6 7.35 -9.69 2.33
C SER A 6 6.36 -9.84 3.50
N PRO A 7 5.80 -11.05 3.73
CA PRO A 7 4.92 -11.30 4.87
C PRO A 7 5.56 -10.90 6.21
N GLY A 8 6.87 -11.12 6.36
CA GLY A 8 7.64 -10.74 7.55
C GLY A 8 7.73 -9.22 7.73
N GLU A 9 8.00 -8.47 6.66
CA GLU A 9 8.03 -7.00 6.71
C GLU A 9 6.66 -6.40 7.00
N ILE A 10 5.58 -6.95 6.42
CA ILE A 10 4.21 -6.53 6.72
C ILE A 10 3.94 -6.71 8.21
N LYS A 11 4.21 -7.91 8.74
CA LYS A 11 4.00 -8.23 10.15
C LYS A 11 4.76 -7.29 11.08
N GLU A 12 6.03 -7.02 10.78
CA GLU A 12 6.86 -6.14 11.61
C GLU A 12 6.39 -4.69 11.56
N LYS A 13 6.07 -4.16 10.37
CA LYS A 13 5.56 -2.79 10.23
C LYS A 13 4.20 -2.61 10.91
N VAL A 14 3.30 -3.59 10.81
CA VAL A 14 2.00 -3.55 11.48
C VAL A 14 2.17 -3.67 13.01
N ARG A 15 3.10 -4.51 13.47
CA ARG A 15 3.43 -4.64 14.90
C ARG A 15 3.84 -3.30 15.52
N GLN A 16 4.61 -2.49 14.79
CA GLN A 16 5.12 -1.19 15.24
C GLN A 16 4.09 -0.05 15.19
N MET A 17 2.91 -0.26 14.58
CA MET A 17 1.90 0.80 14.48
C MET A 17 1.45 1.29 15.85
N VAL A 18 1.32 2.61 16.00
CA VAL A 18 0.80 3.22 17.22
C VAL A 18 -0.70 2.90 17.34
N THR A 19 -1.09 2.38 18.50
CA THR A 19 -2.48 2.14 18.87
C THR A 19 -2.97 3.20 19.86
N ASP A 20 -4.19 3.06 20.34
CA ASP A 20 -4.73 3.87 21.43
C ASP A 20 -3.82 3.83 22.68
N PRO A 21 -3.21 4.96 23.09
CA PRO A 21 -2.34 5.02 24.28
C PRO A 21 -3.11 4.85 25.60
N ALA A 22 -4.41 5.15 25.62
CA ALA A 22 -5.24 5.01 26.82
C ALA A 22 -5.58 3.54 27.12
N ARG A 23 -5.35 2.65 26.14
CA ARG A 23 -5.65 1.22 26.26
C ARG A 23 -4.43 0.47 26.81
N ILE A 24 -4.43 0.23 28.12
CA ILE A 24 -3.29 -0.37 28.83
C ILE A 24 -3.42 -1.90 28.87
N ARG A 25 -4.62 -2.42 29.16
CA ARG A 25 -4.90 -3.85 29.24
C ARG A 25 -5.61 -4.36 27.99
N LYS A 26 -5.60 -5.67 27.81
CA LYS A 26 -6.21 -6.35 26.66
C LYS A 26 -7.74 -6.18 26.64
N ASP A 27 -8.35 -6.19 27.80
CA ASP A 27 -9.79 -6.13 28.05
C ASP A 27 -10.32 -4.70 28.23
N ASP A 28 -9.43 -3.71 28.30
CA ASP A 28 -9.83 -2.31 28.33
C ASP A 28 -10.57 -1.94 27.02
N PRO A 29 -11.71 -1.24 27.12
CA PRO A 29 -12.36 -0.61 25.97
C PRO A 29 -11.37 0.26 25.19
N GLY A 30 -11.35 0.09 23.86
CA GLY A 30 -10.49 0.88 22.98
C GLY A 30 -11.22 2.05 22.32
N HIS A 31 -10.43 3.01 21.82
CA HIS A 31 -10.88 4.16 21.03
C HIS A 31 -10.36 4.05 19.58
N PRO A 32 -11.15 3.47 18.65
CA PRO A 32 -10.75 3.27 17.26
C PRO A 32 -10.30 4.56 16.54
N GLU A 33 -10.87 5.70 16.90
CA GLU A 33 -10.67 7.02 16.26
C GLU A 33 -9.22 7.52 16.35
N VAL A 34 -8.54 7.19 17.46
CA VAL A 34 -7.14 7.57 17.72
C VAL A 34 -6.15 6.46 17.34
N CYS A 35 -6.64 5.31 16.88
CA CYS A 35 -5.82 4.14 16.58
C CYS A 35 -5.42 4.08 15.11
N VAL A 36 -4.11 4.11 14.81
CA VAL A 36 -3.62 3.99 13.42
C VAL A 36 -3.97 2.63 12.81
N VAL A 37 -3.94 1.56 13.61
CA VAL A 37 -4.30 0.21 13.16
C VAL A 37 -5.75 0.17 12.67
N TYR A 38 -6.67 0.85 13.36
CA TYR A 38 -8.07 0.89 12.94
C TYR A 38 -8.26 1.69 11.64
N LYS A 39 -7.55 2.82 11.46
CA LYS A 39 -7.55 3.55 10.17
C LYS A 39 -7.14 2.66 8.99
N PHE A 40 -6.22 1.73 9.20
CA PHE A 40 -5.85 0.75 8.19
C PHE A 40 -6.94 -0.31 7.99
N HIS A 41 -7.58 -0.80 9.07
CA HIS A 41 -8.72 -1.71 8.93
C HIS A 41 -9.86 -1.12 8.08
N GLN A 42 -10.14 0.19 8.20
CA GLN A 42 -11.15 0.87 7.39
C GLN A 42 -10.91 0.77 5.88
N VAL A 43 -9.66 0.61 5.45
CA VAL A 43 -9.31 0.52 4.04
C VAL A 43 -9.14 -0.94 3.59
N TYR A 44 -8.59 -1.79 4.45
CA TYR A 44 -8.06 -3.09 4.05
C TYR A 44 -8.77 -4.30 4.68
N THR A 45 -9.79 -4.09 5.51
CA THR A 45 -10.52 -5.18 6.19
C THR A 45 -12.00 -5.13 5.81
N PRO A 46 -12.54 -6.16 5.15
CA PRO A 46 -13.96 -6.21 4.76
C PRO A 46 -14.91 -6.10 5.96
N GLU A 47 -14.59 -6.78 7.05
CA GLU A 47 -15.36 -6.87 8.29
C GLU A 47 -14.98 -5.80 9.34
N VAL A 48 -14.72 -4.56 8.90
CA VAL A 48 -14.27 -3.47 9.79
C VAL A 48 -15.25 -3.16 10.93
N ALA A 49 -16.56 -3.34 10.72
CA ALA A 49 -17.58 -3.10 11.74
C ALA A 49 -17.42 -4.05 12.94
N GLU A 50 -17.04 -5.31 12.70
CA GLU A 50 -16.78 -6.29 13.76
C GLU A 50 -15.50 -5.91 14.53
N VAL A 51 -14.45 -5.52 13.81
CA VAL A 51 -13.20 -5.04 14.42
C VAL A 51 -13.45 -3.83 15.31
N GLU A 52 -14.30 -2.90 14.88
CA GLU A 52 -14.68 -1.73 15.68
C GLU A 52 -15.43 -2.13 16.94
N SER A 53 -16.48 -2.93 16.80
CA SER A 53 -17.30 -3.44 17.90
C SER A 53 -16.44 -4.17 18.94
N ASP A 54 -15.55 -5.05 18.49
CA ASP A 54 -14.68 -5.82 19.36
C ASP A 54 -13.61 -4.95 20.04
N CYS A 55 -13.09 -3.93 19.36
CA CYS A 55 -12.15 -2.97 19.93
C CYS A 55 -12.82 -2.13 21.03
N ARG A 56 -13.98 -1.53 20.74
CA ARG A 56 -14.75 -0.73 21.71
C ARG A 56 -15.20 -1.56 22.90
N GLY A 57 -15.59 -2.81 22.67
CA GLY A 57 -16.03 -3.74 23.72
C GLY A 57 -14.89 -4.43 24.49
N GLY A 58 -13.62 -4.14 24.19
CA GLY A 58 -12.49 -4.81 24.84
C GLY A 58 -12.36 -6.31 24.53
N LYS A 59 -13.05 -6.81 23.50
CA LYS A 59 -13.11 -8.23 23.15
C LYS A 59 -11.86 -8.72 22.42
N ILE A 60 -11.17 -7.81 21.71
CA ILE A 60 -9.93 -8.12 20.96
C ILE A 60 -8.75 -7.25 21.41
N GLY A 61 -7.63 -7.87 21.79
CA GLY A 61 -6.41 -7.14 22.14
C GLY A 61 -5.70 -6.50 20.94
N CYS A 62 -4.97 -5.40 21.16
CA CYS A 62 -4.21 -4.70 20.11
C CYS A 62 -3.26 -5.61 19.31
N VAL A 63 -2.63 -6.60 19.97
CA VAL A 63 -1.75 -7.57 19.29
C VAL A 63 -2.53 -8.46 18.33
N ALA A 64 -3.70 -8.96 18.73
CA ALA A 64 -4.55 -9.80 17.88
C ALA A 64 -5.15 -8.99 16.73
N CYS A 65 -5.62 -7.77 17.01
CA CYS A 65 -6.11 -6.83 16.01
C CYS A 65 -5.03 -6.51 14.95
N LYS A 66 -3.79 -6.23 15.38
CA LYS A 66 -2.65 -6.05 14.48
C LYS A 66 -2.35 -7.29 13.64
N ARG A 67 -2.42 -8.50 14.23
CA ARG A 67 -2.20 -9.74 13.48
C ARG A 67 -3.26 -9.90 12.39
N HIS A 68 -4.51 -9.63 12.73
CA HIS A 68 -5.62 -9.65 11.77
C HIS A 68 -5.39 -8.68 10.60
N LEU A 69 -4.99 -7.43 10.89
CA LEU A 69 -4.64 -6.48 9.84
C LEU A 69 -3.49 -6.98 8.95
N ALA A 70 -2.44 -7.54 9.55
CA ALA A 70 -1.30 -8.04 8.81
C ALA A 70 -1.67 -9.18 7.85
N GLU A 71 -2.57 -10.08 8.26
CA GLU A 71 -3.08 -11.15 7.40
C GLU A 71 -3.88 -10.61 6.21
N ASN A 72 -4.72 -9.60 6.42
CA ASN A 72 -5.49 -8.98 5.34
C ASN A 72 -4.60 -8.21 4.36
N LEU A 73 -3.61 -7.48 4.87
CA LEU A 73 -2.60 -6.82 4.04
C LEU A 73 -1.76 -7.83 3.24
N ASP A 74 -1.40 -8.96 3.83
CA ASP A 74 -0.61 -9.99 3.15
C ASP A 74 -1.39 -10.65 2.01
N LYS A 75 -2.67 -10.97 2.23
CA LYS A 75 -3.57 -11.46 1.18
C LYS A 75 -3.68 -10.46 0.04
N LEU A 76 -3.85 -9.18 0.36
CA LEU A 76 -3.97 -8.12 -0.65
C LEU A 76 -2.67 -7.92 -1.44
N LEU A 77 -1.51 -7.98 -0.78
CA LEU A 77 -0.20 -7.70 -1.39
C LEU A 77 0.41 -8.90 -2.11
N SER A 78 0.01 -10.13 -1.78
CA SER A 78 0.47 -11.36 -2.44
C SER A 78 0.45 -11.32 -3.96
N PRO A 79 -0.67 -10.98 -4.64
CA PRO A 79 -0.71 -10.95 -6.10
C PRO A 79 0.23 -9.89 -6.70
N PHE A 80 0.49 -8.78 -6.00
CA PHE A 80 1.44 -7.77 -6.47
C PHE A 80 2.88 -8.25 -6.38
N ARG A 81 3.24 -8.97 -5.31
CA ARG A 81 4.56 -9.59 -5.17
C ARG A 81 4.81 -10.65 -6.23
N GLU A 82 3.85 -11.52 -6.48
CA GLU A 82 3.94 -12.56 -7.51
C GLU A 82 4.12 -11.94 -8.90
N ARG A 83 3.31 -10.94 -9.24
CA ARG A 83 3.47 -10.21 -10.50
C ARG A 83 4.83 -9.54 -10.58
N ARG A 84 5.28 -8.87 -9.52
CA ARG A 84 6.59 -8.22 -9.53
C ARG A 84 7.73 -9.22 -9.83
N ALA A 85 7.73 -10.37 -9.16
CA ALA A 85 8.75 -11.40 -9.39
C ALA A 85 8.77 -11.88 -10.86
N GLN A 86 7.59 -12.12 -11.45
CA GLN A 86 7.47 -12.48 -12.87
C GLN A 86 8.02 -11.41 -13.81
N TRP A 87 7.89 -10.13 -13.46
CA TRP A 87 8.39 -9.03 -14.27
C TRP A 87 9.90 -8.85 -14.13
N GLU A 88 10.45 -9.02 -12.93
CA GLU A 88 11.90 -8.94 -12.66
C GLU A 88 12.71 -9.98 -13.45
N GLU A 89 12.18 -11.19 -13.65
CA GLU A 89 12.88 -12.26 -14.40
C GLU A 89 12.83 -12.10 -15.93
N SER A 90 11.97 -11.22 -16.43
CA SER A 90 11.53 -11.26 -17.84
C SER A 90 12.18 -10.23 -18.77
N GLY A 91 12.87 -9.22 -18.25
CA GLY A 91 13.38 -8.06 -19.02
C GLY A 91 12.27 -7.24 -19.71
N LYS A 92 10.99 -7.48 -19.35
CA LYS A 92 9.83 -6.81 -19.95
C LYS A 92 9.71 -5.36 -19.52
N VAL A 93 10.28 -4.99 -18.38
CA VAL A 93 10.21 -3.62 -17.85
C VAL A 93 10.92 -2.67 -18.81
N GLU A 94 12.14 -2.99 -19.22
CA GLU A 94 12.95 -2.22 -20.16
C GLU A 94 12.25 -2.08 -21.51
N LYS A 95 11.64 -3.17 -21.99
CA LYS A 95 10.87 -3.17 -23.24
C LYS A 95 9.67 -2.20 -23.16
N VAL A 96 8.86 -2.29 -22.11
CA VAL A 96 7.71 -1.39 -21.92
C VAL A 96 8.15 0.08 -21.82
N LEU A 97 9.26 0.34 -21.14
CA LEU A 97 9.84 1.70 -21.05
C LEU A 97 10.33 2.20 -22.41
N SER A 98 11.02 1.36 -23.20
CA SER A 98 11.50 1.71 -24.54
C SER A 98 10.34 2.03 -25.49
N GLU A 99 9.32 1.16 -25.53
CA GLU A 99 8.11 1.35 -26.35
C GLU A 99 7.31 2.60 -25.92
N GLY A 100 7.27 2.89 -24.62
CA GLY A 100 6.70 4.15 -24.11
C GLY A 100 7.48 5.37 -24.57
N ALA A 101 8.81 5.31 -24.51
CA ALA A 101 9.69 6.39 -24.94
C ALA A 101 9.65 6.65 -26.45
N GLU A 102 9.46 5.61 -27.27
CA GLU A 102 9.27 5.75 -28.72
C GLU A 102 7.96 6.48 -29.03
N ARG A 103 6.84 6.03 -28.45
CA ARG A 103 5.53 6.71 -28.61
C ARG A 103 5.56 8.16 -28.13
N ALA A 104 6.22 8.43 -27.01
CA ALA A 104 6.38 9.79 -26.52
C ALA A 104 7.25 10.65 -27.46
N ARG A 105 8.29 10.07 -28.08
CA ARG A 105 9.16 10.76 -29.03
C ARG A 105 8.46 11.18 -30.31
N GLU A 106 7.49 10.40 -30.79
CA GLU A 106 6.68 10.76 -31.95
C GLU A 106 5.89 12.05 -31.67
N VAL A 107 5.16 12.09 -30.56
CA VAL A 107 4.35 13.27 -30.17
C VAL A 107 5.23 14.48 -29.84
N THR A 108 6.34 14.27 -29.12
CA THR A 108 7.20 15.38 -28.71
C THR A 108 8.03 15.96 -29.85
N ARG A 109 8.24 15.23 -30.94
CA ARG A 109 8.96 15.74 -32.12
C ARG A 109 8.20 16.90 -32.76
N GLU A 110 6.90 16.75 -33.00
CA GLU A 110 6.04 17.81 -33.54
C GLU A 110 6.08 19.04 -32.65
N THR A 111 5.95 18.84 -31.34
CA THR A 111 6.04 19.94 -30.35
C THR A 111 7.38 20.67 -30.43
N MET A 112 8.49 19.93 -30.57
CA MET A 112 9.83 20.52 -30.64
C MET A 112 10.12 21.21 -31.97
N GLU A 113 9.50 20.78 -33.07
CA GLU A 113 9.56 21.47 -34.37
C GLU A 113 8.89 22.84 -34.26
N GLU A 114 7.68 22.91 -33.71
CA GLU A 114 6.97 24.19 -33.47
C GLU A 114 7.79 25.13 -32.58
N VAL A 115 8.36 24.61 -31.48
CA VAL A 115 9.21 25.40 -30.58
C VAL A 115 10.44 25.95 -31.31
N ARG A 116 11.11 25.14 -32.14
CA ARG A 116 12.30 25.58 -32.89
C ARG A 116 11.96 26.62 -33.93
N GLU A 117 10.84 26.48 -34.64
CA GLU A 117 10.35 27.48 -35.59
C GLU A 117 10.10 28.82 -34.89
N MET A 118 9.39 28.82 -33.77
CA MET A 118 9.09 30.03 -32.99
C MET A 118 10.35 30.68 -32.39
N MET A 119 11.38 29.90 -32.10
CA MET A 119 12.67 30.40 -31.61
C MET A 119 13.63 30.84 -32.73
N GLY A 120 13.26 30.66 -34.01
CA GLY A 120 14.11 30.98 -35.15
C GLY A 120 15.33 30.05 -35.28
N LEU A 121 15.20 28.81 -34.80
CA LEU A 121 16.25 27.78 -34.79
C LEU A 121 15.99 26.67 -35.83
N ALA A 122 15.07 26.92 -36.77
CA ALA A 122 14.67 25.99 -37.83
C ALA A 122 15.67 25.98 -38.99
#